data_AF-A0AA88YA93-F1
#
_entry.id   AF-A0AA88YA93-F1
#
_cell.length_a   1.000
_cell.length_b   1.000
_cell.length_c   1.000
_cell.angle_alpha   90.00
_cell.angle_beta   90.00
_cell.angle_gamma   90.00
#
_symmetry.space_group_name_H-M   'P 1'
#
loop_
_entity.id
_entity.type
_entity.pdbx_description
1 polymer ?
#
loop_
_entity_poly.entity_id
_entity_poly.type
_entity_poly.pdbx_seq_one_letter_code
_entity_poly.pdbx_strand_id
1 'polypeptide(L)'
;MTKGVNLLRQWIFGNFLRRLRKSPKQGALDLVNRTVHSTDFPGEYEGYDDAWDQQKFEKDFRIDMIKMSHDELEFDMVGIDAAIANAFRRILLAEVPTMAIEKVFIYNNTSIIQDEVLAHRLGLIPIKADPRLFEFRSEDDTEGTAEDTIEFQLKVKCTKNTHAKDTTDPDDLYKDHKVTTKHLKWIPVGSQGEIFKDGDLRPVHDDILIAKLRPGQEIDLRVHCVKGFGKDHAKFSPVATASYRLLPEITLLKPIKGELAKKLKKCFSPGVIEVDGKGSNKTARVANARKDTCSREVLRHDDLKDLVKLSRIRNHFIFSVESTGILPPDILVEEAIKVLMSKCRTFMNELSQAT
;
A
#
# COMPACT_ATOMS: atom_id res chain seq x y z
N MET A 1 -21.29 44.04 -31.38
CA MET A 1 -20.40 43.08 -30.69
C MET A 1 -20.16 41.77 -31.46
N THR A 2 -20.39 41.74 -32.77
CA THR A 2 -20.42 40.51 -33.60
C THR A 2 -19.19 40.33 -34.51
N LYS A 3 -18.06 40.97 -34.19
CA LYS A 3 -16.78 40.78 -34.90
C LYS A 3 -15.66 40.13 -34.05
N GLY A 4 -15.84 39.98 -32.73
CA GLY A 4 -14.87 39.33 -31.84
C GLY A 4 -15.06 37.82 -31.65
N VAL A 5 -16.28 37.30 -31.84
CA VAL A 5 -16.63 35.89 -31.55
C VAL A 5 -16.21 34.93 -32.68
N ASN A 6 -16.07 35.42 -33.92
CA ASN A 6 -15.67 34.59 -35.07
C ASN A 6 -14.14 34.37 -35.17
N LEU A 7 -13.31 35.25 -34.61
CA LEU A 7 -11.85 35.07 -34.57
C LEU A 7 -11.42 34.06 -33.50
N LEU A 8 -12.12 33.97 -32.37
CA LEU A 8 -11.85 32.97 -31.33
C LEU A 8 -12.22 31.55 -31.80
N ARG A 9 -13.31 31.40 -32.57
CA ARG A 9 -13.72 30.11 -33.17
C ARG A 9 -12.74 29.61 -34.24
N GLN A 10 -12.19 30.49 -35.09
CA GLN A 10 -11.18 30.09 -36.08
C GLN A 10 -9.82 29.74 -35.46
N TRP A 11 -9.44 30.38 -34.35
CA TRP A 11 -8.17 30.07 -33.67
C TRP A 11 -8.22 28.75 -32.89
N ILE A 12 -9.36 28.45 -32.24
CA ILE A 12 -9.55 27.19 -31.49
C ILE A 12 -9.67 25.99 -32.43
N PHE A 13 -10.38 26.11 -33.56
CA PHE A 13 -10.54 24.99 -34.51
C PHE A 13 -9.37 24.82 -35.49
N GLY A 14 -8.66 25.90 -35.86
CA GLY A 14 -7.56 25.85 -36.83
C GLY A 14 -6.28 25.21 -36.29
N ASN A 15 -6.00 25.35 -35.00
CA ASN A 15 -4.79 24.80 -34.37
C ASN A 15 -4.99 23.38 -33.81
N PHE A 16 -6.24 22.94 -33.59
CA PHE A 16 -6.53 21.58 -33.15
C PHE A 16 -6.44 20.56 -34.31
N LEU A 17 -6.86 20.96 -35.52
CA LEU A 17 -6.83 20.09 -36.71
C LEU A 17 -5.48 20.04 -37.45
N ARG A 18 -4.56 20.99 -37.21
CA ARG A 18 -3.20 20.96 -37.78
C ARG A 18 -2.20 20.14 -36.97
N ARG A 19 -2.54 19.75 -35.73
CA ARG A 19 -1.68 18.92 -34.87
C ARG A 19 -1.88 17.41 -35.07
N LEU A 20 -2.80 17.01 -35.96
CA LEU A 20 -3.12 15.60 -36.27
C LEU A 20 -2.52 15.09 -37.58
N ARG A 21 -1.60 15.82 -38.23
CA ARG A 21 -1.00 15.37 -39.50
C ARG A 21 0.52 15.50 -39.47
N LYS A 22 1.16 14.32 -39.46
CA LYS A 22 2.60 14.00 -39.45
C LYS A 22 3.24 13.92 -38.05
N SER A 23 3.13 12.76 -37.41
CA SER A 23 4.28 12.24 -36.65
C SER A 23 5.05 11.25 -37.54
N PRO A 24 6.40 11.18 -37.40
CA PRO A 24 7.26 10.31 -38.19
C PRO A 24 7.08 8.86 -37.74
N LYS A 25 7.50 7.91 -38.58
CA LYS A 25 7.54 6.46 -38.32
C LYS A 25 8.09 6.16 -36.91
N GLN A 26 7.22 5.95 -35.93
CA GLN A 26 7.56 5.44 -34.60
C GLN A 26 7.51 3.90 -34.67
N GLY A 27 8.66 3.29 -34.95
CA GLY A 27 8.83 1.85 -34.94
C GLY A 27 8.94 1.31 -33.52
N ALA A 28 8.22 0.21 -33.24
CA ALA A 28 8.46 -0.80 -32.19
C ALA A 28 8.30 -0.42 -30.70
N LEU A 29 8.23 0.86 -30.30
CA LEU A 29 8.07 1.24 -28.87
C LEU A 29 6.61 1.41 -28.39
N ASP A 30 5.63 1.36 -29.29
CA ASP A 30 4.21 1.71 -29.02
C ASP A 30 3.27 0.51 -28.75
N LEU A 31 3.78 -0.69 -28.51
CA LEU A 31 2.96 -1.91 -28.36
C LEU A 31 2.13 -2.00 -27.06
N VAL A 32 2.18 -0.99 -26.18
CA VAL A 32 1.32 -0.90 -24.99
C VAL A 32 -0.07 -0.31 -25.31
N ASN A 33 -0.24 0.33 -26.47
CA ASN A 33 -1.32 1.30 -26.71
C ASN A 33 -2.64 0.78 -27.30
N ARG A 34 -2.93 -0.53 -27.33
CA ARG A 34 -4.20 -1.01 -27.92
C ARG A 34 -5.23 -1.61 -26.97
N THR A 35 -4.89 -1.88 -25.72
CA THR A 35 -5.82 -2.56 -24.80
C THR A 35 -5.56 -2.14 -23.35
N VAL A 36 -5.69 -0.85 -23.04
CA VAL A 36 -5.63 -0.35 -21.65
C VAL A 36 -7.00 -0.34 -20.98
N HIS A 37 -8.07 -0.05 -21.72
CA HIS A 37 -9.43 0.06 -21.19
C HIS A 37 -10.14 -1.30 -21.12
N SER A 38 -10.97 -1.51 -20.09
CA SER A 38 -11.97 -2.58 -20.07
C SER A 38 -12.95 -2.35 -21.22
N THR A 39 -13.28 -3.42 -21.96
CA THR A 39 -14.13 -3.39 -23.17
C THR A 39 -15.20 -4.47 -23.15
N ASP A 40 -15.24 -5.24 -22.08
CA ASP A 40 -16.17 -6.30 -21.73
C ASP A 40 -17.49 -5.70 -21.22
N PHE A 41 -18.07 -4.83 -22.05
CA PHE A 41 -19.35 -4.18 -21.79
C PHE A 41 -20.36 -4.57 -22.87
N PRO A 42 -21.66 -4.69 -22.52
CA PRO A 42 -22.71 -5.04 -23.47
C PRO A 42 -22.72 -4.10 -24.68
N GLY A 43 -22.69 -4.69 -25.88
CA GLY A 43 -22.79 -3.95 -27.14
C GLY A 43 -21.45 -3.47 -27.73
N GLU A 44 -20.31 -3.74 -27.09
CA GLU A 44 -19.00 -3.37 -27.64
C GLU A 44 -18.53 -4.31 -28.76
N TYR A 45 -18.87 -5.61 -28.68
CA TYR A 45 -18.48 -6.63 -29.66
C TYR A 45 -19.70 -7.36 -30.23
N GLU A 46 -19.73 -7.52 -31.56
CA GLU A 46 -20.75 -8.34 -32.22
C GLU A 46 -20.54 -9.83 -31.89
N GLY A 47 -21.61 -10.51 -31.48
CA GLY A 47 -21.60 -11.96 -31.19
C GLY A 47 -21.11 -12.35 -29.78
N TYR A 48 -20.80 -11.37 -28.93
CA TYR A 48 -20.48 -11.57 -27.51
C TYR A 48 -21.63 -11.09 -26.63
N ASP A 49 -21.93 -11.84 -25.57
CA ASP A 49 -22.84 -11.43 -24.52
C ASP A 49 -22.04 -11.10 -23.24
N ASP A 50 -21.78 -9.82 -23.08
CA ASP A 50 -21.07 -9.24 -21.93
C ASP A 50 -22.04 -8.58 -20.93
N ALA A 51 -23.33 -8.94 -20.96
CA ALA A 51 -24.27 -8.57 -19.91
C ALA A 51 -23.85 -9.13 -18.55
N TRP A 52 -24.25 -8.43 -17.49
CA TRP A 52 -23.97 -8.87 -16.12
C TRP A 52 -24.67 -10.20 -15.83
N ASP A 53 -23.87 -11.22 -15.52
CA ASP A 53 -24.32 -12.54 -15.10
C ASP A 53 -23.58 -12.96 -13.83
N GLN A 54 -24.34 -13.05 -12.73
CA GLN A 54 -23.83 -13.43 -11.42
C GLN A 54 -23.23 -14.85 -11.41
N GLN A 55 -23.86 -15.81 -12.10
CA GLN A 55 -23.40 -17.21 -12.10
C GLN A 55 -22.09 -17.35 -12.87
N LYS A 56 -21.96 -16.61 -13.99
CA LYS A 56 -20.71 -16.51 -14.75
C LYS A 56 -19.60 -15.92 -13.88
N PHE A 57 -19.86 -14.83 -13.16
CA PHE A 57 -18.90 -14.21 -12.25
C PHE A 57 -18.46 -15.17 -11.14
N GLU A 58 -19.41 -15.82 -10.44
CA GLU A 58 -19.09 -16.74 -9.34
C GLU A 58 -18.29 -17.97 -9.79
N LYS A 59 -18.52 -18.44 -11.02
CA LYS A 59 -17.78 -19.57 -11.59
C LYS A 59 -16.35 -19.20 -11.96
N ASP A 60 -16.14 -18.00 -12.50
CA ASP A 60 -14.84 -17.56 -13.01
C ASP A 60 -13.96 -16.93 -11.92
N PHE A 61 -14.58 -16.35 -10.88
CA PHE A 61 -13.88 -15.71 -9.78
C PHE A 61 -13.18 -16.71 -8.87
N ARG A 62 -11.89 -16.49 -8.62
CA ARG A 62 -11.13 -17.25 -7.62
C ARG A 62 -10.03 -16.41 -6.97
N ILE A 63 -9.64 -16.83 -5.77
CA ILE A 63 -8.54 -16.26 -5.01
C ILE A 63 -7.51 -17.35 -4.74
N ASP A 64 -6.27 -17.14 -5.16
CA ASP A 64 -5.16 -18.06 -4.93
C ASP A 64 -4.16 -17.45 -3.93
N MET A 65 -4.03 -18.04 -2.75
CA MET A 65 -3.09 -17.56 -1.70
C MET A 65 -1.68 -18.03 -2.02
N ILE A 66 -0.74 -17.10 -2.24
CA ILE A 66 0.63 -17.42 -2.68
C ILE A 66 1.61 -17.39 -1.51
N LYS A 67 1.54 -16.36 -0.67
CA LYS A 67 2.41 -16.18 0.48
C LYS A 67 1.65 -15.47 1.59
N MET A 68 1.77 -15.98 2.81
CA MET A 68 1.26 -15.32 4.01
C MET A 68 2.33 -15.39 5.09
N SER A 69 2.60 -14.24 5.70
CA SER A 69 3.47 -14.08 6.86
C SER A 69 2.76 -13.22 7.90
N HIS A 70 3.44 -12.87 9.00
CA HIS A 70 2.85 -12.05 10.05
C HIS A 70 2.43 -10.66 9.54
N ASP A 71 3.24 -10.03 8.69
CA ASP A 71 3.03 -8.66 8.23
C ASP A 71 2.81 -8.54 6.71
N GLU A 72 2.97 -9.62 5.94
CA GLU A 72 2.87 -9.57 4.47
C GLU A 72 1.95 -10.66 3.95
N LEU A 73 1.08 -10.28 3.00
CA LEU A 73 0.18 -11.16 2.27
C LEU A 73 0.30 -10.91 0.76
N GLU A 74 0.62 -11.97 0.01
CA GLU A 74 0.60 -12.01 -1.45
C GLU A 74 -0.45 -13.02 -1.92
N PHE A 75 -1.40 -12.57 -2.73
CA PHE A 75 -2.48 -13.39 -3.26
C PHE A 75 -2.90 -12.95 -4.66
N ASP A 76 -3.49 -13.88 -5.40
CA ASP A 76 -4.02 -13.59 -6.73
C ASP A 76 -5.53 -13.44 -6.68
N MET A 77 -6.06 -12.45 -7.38
CA MET A 77 -7.49 -12.30 -7.66
C MET A 77 -7.71 -12.48 -9.16
N VAL A 78 -8.42 -13.54 -9.53
CA VAL A 78 -8.74 -13.88 -10.91
C VAL A 78 -10.23 -13.69 -11.16
N GLY A 79 -10.60 -13.11 -12.31
CA GLY A 79 -12.00 -12.95 -12.72
C GLY A 79 -12.67 -11.66 -12.23
N ILE A 80 -11.91 -10.68 -11.75
CA ILE A 80 -12.41 -9.38 -11.30
C ILE A 80 -11.98 -8.26 -12.25
N ASP A 81 -12.72 -7.14 -12.29
CA ASP A 81 -12.33 -5.94 -13.03
C ASP A 81 -11.41 -5.02 -12.20
N ALA A 82 -10.62 -4.20 -12.90
CA ALA A 82 -9.70 -3.23 -12.31
C ALA A 82 -10.40 -2.20 -11.41
N ALA A 83 -11.66 -1.85 -11.65
CA ALA A 83 -12.41 -0.90 -10.84
C ALA A 83 -12.58 -1.41 -9.40
N ILE A 84 -12.99 -2.67 -9.23
CA ILE A 84 -13.21 -3.26 -7.91
C ILE A 84 -11.87 -3.58 -7.23
N ALA A 85 -10.90 -4.14 -7.97
CA ALA A 85 -9.56 -4.36 -7.45
C ALA A 85 -8.91 -3.05 -6.93
N ASN A 86 -9.06 -1.95 -7.67
CA ASN A 86 -8.57 -0.65 -7.25
C ASN A 86 -9.38 -0.05 -6.09
N ALA A 87 -10.67 -0.35 -5.98
CA ALA A 87 -11.47 0.03 -4.82
C ALA A 87 -10.91 -0.60 -3.54
N PHE A 88 -10.64 -1.92 -3.53
CA PHE A 88 -10.02 -2.59 -2.37
C PHE A 88 -8.66 -1.98 -2.01
N ARG A 89 -7.80 -1.73 -3.02
CA ARG A 89 -6.51 -1.07 -2.80
C ARG A 89 -6.67 0.31 -2.15
N ARG A 90 -7.63 1.12 -2.61
CA ARG A 90 -7.90 2.47 -2.05
C ARG A 90 -8.44 2.40 -0.63
N ILE A 91 -9.33 1.46 -0.36
CA ILE A 91 -9.92 1.25 0.97
C ILE A 91 -8.83 0.85 1.97
N LEU A 92 -7.97 -0.11 1.62
CA LEU A 92 -6.84 -0.53 2.45
C LEU A 92 -5.92 0.64 2.83
N LEU A 93 -5.67 1.56 1.89
CA LEU A 93 -4.80 2.71 2.12
C LEU A 93 -5.44 3.80 3.00
N ALA A 94 -6.75 4.02 2.85
CA ALA A 94 -7.37 5.28 3.29
C ALA A 94 -8.61 5.13 4.18
N GLU A 95 -9.29 3.98 4.19
CA GLU A 95 -10.62 3.85 4.80
C GLU A 95 -10.75 2.72 5.82
N VAL A 96 -9.76 1.83 5.92
CA VAL A 96 -9.66 0.93 7.07
C VAL A 96 -9.13 1.73 8.26
N PRO A 97 -9.89 1.85 9.37
CA PRO A 97 -9.49 2.68 10.50
C PRO A 97 -8.45 1.98 11.37
N THR A 98 -7.61 2.77 12.05
CA THR A 98 -6.62 2.30 13.02
C THR A 98 -6.54 3.23 14.24
N MET A 99 -5.81 2.80 15.27
CA MET A 99 -5.50 3.62 16.45
C MET A 99 -4.14 4.29 16.27
N ALA A 100 -4.08 5.62 16.41
CA ALA A 100 -2.82 6.36 16.38
C ALA A 100 -2.83 7.55 17.35
N ILE A 101 -1.64 8.04 17.72
CA ILE A 101 -1.47 9.18 18.64
C ILE A 101 -1.95 10.48 17.96
N GLU A 102 -2.86 11.20 18.62
CA GLU A 102 -3.44 12.47 18.15
C GLU A 102 -3.07 13.65 19.04
N LYS A 103 -3.23 13.50 20.36
CA LYS A 103 -2.89 14.55 21.32
C LYS A 103 -1.66 14.17 22.12
N VAL A 104 -0.76 15.15 22.29
CA VAL A 104 0.49 15.01 23.05
C VAL A 104 0.51 16.13 24.10
N PHE A 105 0.44 15.74 25.37
CA PHE A 105 0.50 16.63 26.52
C PHE A 105 1.91 16.59 27.10
N ILE A 106 2.68 17.66 26.85
CA ILE A 106 4.08 17.76 27.27
C ILE A 106 4.13 18.48 28.62
N TYR A 107 4.67 17.80 29.64
CA TYR A 107 4.88 18.39 30.96
C TYR A 107 6.26 19.04 31.08
N ASN A 108 7.29 18.34 30.61
CA ASN A 108 8.64 18.87 30.54
C ASN A 108 9.41 18.24 29.38
N ASN A 109 9.93 19.05 28.47
CA ASN A 109 10.87 18.63 27.44
C ASN A 109 12.10 19.54 27.50
N THR A 110 13.21 18.97 27.97
CA THR A 110 14.52 19.64 27.98
C THR A 110 15.48 19.02 26.97
N SER A 111 14.95 18.20 26.05
CA SER A 111 15.72 17.62 24.97
C SER A 111 16.04 18.66 23.89
N ILE A 112 16.86 18.26 22.91
CA ILE A 112 17.20 19.11 21.77
C ILE A 112 16.07 19.13 20.72
N ILE A 113 15.20 18.11 20.73
CA ILE A 113 14.11 18.00 19.75
C ILE A 113 12.98 18.93 20.18
N GLN A 114 12.54 19.78 19.26
CA GLN A 114 11.42 20.68 19.46
C GLN A 114 10.12 19.91 19.69
N ASP A 115 9.22 20.49 20.48
CA ASP A 115 7.97 19.87 20.92
C ASP A 115 7.09 19.42 19.74
N GLU A 116 6.96 20.25 18.70
CA GLU A 116 6.17 19.95 17.51
C GLU A 116 6.76 18.78 16.70
N VAL A 117 8.09 18.71 16.60
CA VAL A 117 8.78 17.63 15.89
C VAL A 117 8.67 16.32 16.68
N LEU A 118 8.78 16.40 18.01
CA LEU A 118 8.60 15.25 18.90
C LEU A 118 7.17 14.72 18.80
N ALA A 119 6.16 15.59 18.88
CA ALA A 119 4.76 15.22 18.75
C ALA A 119 4.45 14.58 17.39
N HIS A 120 4.98 15.14 16.30
CA HIS A 120 4.83 14.57 14.96
C HIS A 120 5.46 13.16 14.86
N ARG A 121 6.66 12.96 15.42
CA ARG A 121 7.30 11.62 15.46
C ARG A 121 6.48 10.62 16.26
N LEU A 122 5.93 11.03 17.40
CA LEU A 122 5.06 10.18 18.22
C LEU A 122 3.79 9.80 17.47
N GLY A 123 3.19 10.73 16.73
CA GLY A 123 2.01 10.48 15.89
C GLY A 123 2.18 9.36 14.85
N LEU A 124 3.41 9.14 14.37
CA LEU A 124 3.72 8.13 13.35
C LEU A 124 4.05 6.73 13.90
N ILE A 125 4.03 6.55 15.22
CA ILE A 125 4.30 5.25 15.84
C ILE A 125 3.04 4.39 15.75
N PRO A 126 3.08 3.22 15.08
CA PRO A 126 1.94 2.34 15.00
C PRO A 126 1.65 1.72 16.37
N ILE A 127 0.39 1.80 16.80
CA ILE A 127 -0.07 1.27 18.09
C ILE A 127 -0.74 -0.08 17.85
N LYS A 128 -0.28 -1.11 18.54
CA LYS A 128 -0.90 -2.43 18.57
C LYS A 128 -2.16 -2.36 19.44
N ALA A 129 -3.27 -2.02 18.82
CA ALA A 129 -4.61 -2.00 19.41
C ALA A 129 -5.61 -2.38 18.32
N ASP A 130 -6.58 -3.24 18.64
CA ASP A 130 -7.62 -3.60 17.68
C ASP A 130 -8.64 -2.45 17.56
N PRO A 131 -8.70 -1.73 16.42
CA PRO A 131 -9.58 -0.56 16.27
C PRO A 131 -11.07 -0.94 16.31
N ARG A 132 -11.43 -2.22 16.19
CA ARG A 132 -12.82 -2.68 16.26
C ARG A 132 -13.39 -2.62 17.68
N LEU A 133 -12.53 -2.60 18.70
CA LEU A 133 -12.91 -2.51 20.11
C LEU A 133 -13.11 -1.07 20.59
N PHE A 134 -12.80 -0.08 19.75
CA PHE A 134 -12.87 1.33 20.09
C PHE A 134 -13.86 2.07 19.17
N GLU A 135 -14.53 3.05 19.74
CA GLU A 135 -15.43 3.94 19.03
C GLU A 135 -14.69 5.14 18.42
N PHE A 136 -15.35 5.84 17.51
CA PHE A 136 -14.83 7.12 17.04
C PHE A 136 -15.11 8.20 18.07
N ARG A 137 -14.07 8.96 18.38
CA ARG A 137 -14.19 10.08 19.31
C ARG A 137 -15.04 11.20 18.71
N SER A 138 -15.92 11.77 19.52
CA SER A 138 -16.71 12.94 19.13
C SER A 138 -15.83 14.18 19.01
N GLU A 139 -16.14 15.09 18.08
CA GLU A 139 -15.33 16.30 17.83
C GLU A 139 -15.25 17.25 19.02
N ASP A 140 -16.29 17.29 19.86
CA ASP A 140 -16.39 18.18 21.03
C ASP A 140 -15.71 17.61 22.29
N ASP A 141 -15.31 16.34 22.29
CA ASP A 141 -14.71 15.70 23.45
C ASP A 141 -13.18 15.89 23.49
N THR A 142 -12.71 16.49 24.59
CA THR A 142 -11.29 16.80 24.81
C THR A 142 -10.63 15.92 25.87
N GLU A 143 -11.39 15.26 26.74
CA GLU A 143 -10.85 14.39 27.80
C GLU A 143 -10.70 12.94 27.34
N GLY A 144 -11.73 12.37 26.70
CA GLY A 144 -11.70 11.00 26.20
C GLY A 144 -12.27 10.04 27.22
N THR A 145 -12.87 8.96 26.73
CA THR A 145 -13.45 7.90 27.55
C THR A 145 -12.68 6.59 27.39
N ALA A 146 -13.03 5.60 28.20
CA ALA A 146 -12.44 4.27 28.11
C ALA A 146 -12.71 3.57 26.75
N GLU A 147 -13.73 4.01 26.01
CA GLU A 147 -14.21 3.37 24.77
C GLU A 147 -13.63 4.03 23.51
N ASP A 148 -13.14 5.27 23.58
CA ASP A 148 -12.68 6.05 22.42
C ASP A 148 -11.19 6.43 22.45
N THR A 149 -10.52 6.29 23.60
CA THR A 149 -9.15 6.79 23.82
C THR A 149 -8.25 5.78 24.52
N ILE A 150 -6.99 5.71 24.11
CA ILE A 150 -5.92 4.97 24.82
C ILE A 150 -4.85 5.95 25.27
N GLU A 151 -4.43 5.88 26.53
CA GLU A 151 -3.39 6.75 27.09
C GLU A 151 -2.04 6.05 27.23
N PHE A 152 -0.95 6.70 26.81
CA PHE A 152 0.41 6.27 27.13
C PHE A 152 1.19 7.41 27.79
N GLN A 153 2.14 7.05 28.66
CA GLN A 153 3.10 7.98 29.25
C GLN A 153 4.53 7.65 28.79
N LEU A 154 5.27 8.70 28.44
CA LEU A 154 6.70 8.64 28.18
C LEU A 154 7.40 9.53 29.21
N LYS A 155 8.15 8.90 30.12
CA LYS A 155 8.90 9.60 31.17
C LYS A 155 10.31 9.05 31.25
N VAL A 156 11.28 9.78 30.72
CA VAL A 156 12.69 9.36 30.62
C VAL A 156 13.61 10.51 31.02
N LYS A 157 14.63 10.20 31.83
CA LYS A 157 15.67 11.14 32.26
C LYS A 157 17.05 10.53 32.01
N CYS A 158 17.87 11.21 31.23
CA CYS A 158 19.21 10.73 30.91
C CYS A 158 20.19 11.06 32.05
N THR A 159 21.00 10.08 32.43
CA THR A 159 22.01 10.20 33.49
C THR A 159 23.37 9.67 33.05
N LYS A 160 24.45 10.16 33.67
CA LYS A 160 25.80 9.62 33.45
C LYS A 160 25.90 8.23 34.06
N ASN A 161 26.54 7.31 33.36
CA ASN A 161 26.87 6.01 33.90
C ASN A 161 28.15 6.11 34.76
N THR A 162 28.01 5.97 36.07
CA THR A 162 29.14 6.05 37.02
C THR A 162 30.13 4.89 36.91
N HIS A 163 29.75 3.81 36.23
CA HIS A 163 30.57 2.60 36.05
C HIS A 163 31.21 2.52 34.66
N ALA A 164 31.08 3.58 33.85
CA ALA A 164 31.68 3.60 32.52
C ALA A 164 33.21 3.53 32.62
N LYS A 165 33.82 2.63 31.86
CA LYS A 165 35.27 2.57 31.67
C LYS A 165 35.71 3.73 30.75
N ASP A 166 37.00 3.86 30.51
CA ASP A 166 37.52 4.81 29.52
C ASP A 166 37.06 4.39 28.11
N THR A 167 35.94 4.96 27.67
CA THR A 167 35.25 4.65 26.42
C THR A 167 34.66 5.94 25.85
N THR A 168 34.58 6.00 24.52
CA THR A 168 33.93 7.09 23.80
C THR A 168 32.48 6.76 23.40
N ASP A 169 32.03 5.52 23.63
CA ASP A 169 30.70 5.07 23.21
C ASP A 169 29.61 5.68 24.11
N PRO A 170 28.65 6.46 23.56
CA PRO A 170 27.50 6.95 24.31
C PRO A 170 26.67 5.85 25.00
N ASP A 171 26.63 4.64 24.44
CA ASP A 171 25.92 3.49 25.01
C ASP A 171 26.53 3.04 26.36
N ASP A 172 27.84 3.14 26.52
CA ASP A 172 28.52 2.84 27.78
C ASP A 172 28.50 4.04 28.74
N LEU A 173 28.64 5.25 28.21
CA LEU A 173 28.79 6.49 28.98
C LEU A 173 27.49 6.96 29.65
N TYR A 174 26.34 6.68 29.04
CA TYR A 174 25.07 7.31 29.43
C TYR A 174 23.93 6.30 29.53
N LYS A 175 23.17 6.37 30.62
CA LYS A 175 21.92 5.63 30.80
C LYS A 175 20.76 6.41 30.18
N ASP A 176 19.86 5.67 29.52
CA ASP A 176 18.64 6.19 28.90
C ASP A 176 18.84 7.37 27.94
N HIS A 177 20.01 7.41 27.28
CA HIS A 177 20.33 8.46 26.31
C HIS A 177 19.67 8.21 24.94
N LYS A 178 19.15 7.01 24.67
CA LYS A 178 18.32 6.67 23.50
C LYS A 178 16.90 6.41 23.99
N VAL A 179 15.98 7.30 23.66
CA VAL A 179 14.55 7.14 23.95
C VAL A 179 13.92 6.38 22.80
N THR A 180 13.62 5.11 23.00
CA THR A 180 12.84 4.29 22.04
C THR A 180 11.39 4.09 22.48
N THR A 181 10.57 3.55 21.60
CA THR A 181 9.15 3.25 21.82
C THR A 181 8.87 2.33 22.99
N LYS A 182 9.78 1.43 23.39
CA LYS A 182 9.64 0.62 24.62
C LYS A 182 9.40 1.44 25.90
N HIS A 183 9.77 2.72 25.91
CA HIS A 183 9.58 3.60 27.07
C HIS A 183 8.17 4.19 27.14
N LEU A 184 7.34 4.02 26.10
CA LEU A 184 5.91 4.35 26.14
C LEU A 184 5.21 3.29 26.98
N LYS A 185 4.69 3.69 28.13
CA LYS A 185 3.95 2.82 29.05
C LYS A 185 2.47 3.13 28.95
N TRP A 186 1.66 2.10 28.70
CA TRP A 186 0.21 2.23 28.70
C TRP A 186 -0.28 2.60 30.11
N ILE A 187 -1.23 3.53 30.17
CA ILE A 187 -1.98 3.91 31.38
C ILE A 187 -3.43 3.52 31.15
N PRO A 188 -3.98 2.53 31.89
CA PRO A 188 -5.37 2.14 31.75
C PRO A 188 -6.32 3.28 32.13
N VAL A 189 -7.31 3.54 31.27
CA VAL A 189 -8.37 4.53 31.51
C VAL A 189 -9.66 3.79 31.87
N GLY A 190 -10.30 4.17 32.99
CA GLY A 190 -11.56 3.57 33.42
C GLY A 190 -11.51 2.04 33.55
N SER A 191 -12.40 1.34 32.86
CA SER A 191 -12.50 -0.14 32.87
C SER A 191 -11.49 -0.85 31.96
N GLN A 192 -10.63 -0.14 31.22
CA GLN A 192 -9.67 -0.78 30.31
C GLN A 192 -8.72 -1.76 31.00
N GLY A 193 -8.38 -1.52 32.27
CA GLY A 193 -7.52 -2.41 33.05
C GLY A 193 -8.15 -3.78 33.37
N GLU A 194 -9.47 -3.91 33.21
CA GLU A 194 -10.20 -5.18 33.34
C GLU A 194 -10.33 -5.91 32.00
N ILE A 195 -10.35 -5.17 30.90
CA ILE A 195 -10.53 -5.67 29.53
C ILE A 195 -9.21 -6.12 28.91
N PHE A 196 -8.17 -5.30 29.07
CA PHE A 196 -6.86 -5.50 28.46
C PHE A 196 -5.83 -5.88 29.53
N LYS A 197 -4.96 -6.82 29.18
CA LYS A 197 -3.84 -7.24 30.01
C LYS A 197 -2.59 -6.43 29.69
N ASP A 198 -1.63 -6.46 30.61
CA ASP A 198 -0.31 -5.89 30.39
C ASP A 198 0.32 -6.42 29.09
N GLY A 199 0.63 -5.50 28.19
CA GLY A 199 1.20 -5.80 26.88
C GLY A 199 0.19 -5.89 25.75
N ASP A 200 -1.13 -5.96 25.99
CA ASP A 200 -2.12 -5.98 24.91
C ASP A 200 -2.10 -4.67 24.11
N LEU A 201 -2.00 -3.53 24.83
CA LEU A 201 -1.87 -2.20 24.27
C LEU A 201 -0.42 -1.73 24.37
N ARG A 202 0.26 -1.67 23.22
CA ARG A 202 1.68 -1.29 23.13
C ARG A 202 2.02 -0.72 21.75
N PRO A 203 3.15 -0.02 21.57
CA PRO A 203 3.71 0.20 20.23
C PRO A 203 3.94 -1.15 19.52
N VAL A 204 3.75 -1.20 18.21
CA VAL A 204 4.00 -2.44 17.44
C VAL A 204 5.47 -2.85 17.51
N HIS A 205 6.38 -1.86 17.43
CA HIS A 205 7.82 -2.05 17.47
C HIS A 205 8.41 -1.36 18.71
N ASP A 206 9.29 -2.05 19.45
CA ASP A 206 9.85 -1.57 20.73
C ASP A 206 11.13 -0.71 20.57
N ASP A 207 11.72 -0.73 19.38
CA ASP A 207 13.05 -0.20 19.08
C ASP A 207 13.05 1.06 18.20
N ILE A 208 11.88 1.61 17.86
CA ILE A 208 11.78 2.87 17.10
C ILE A 208 12.38 3.99 17.94
N LEU A 209 13.45 4.61 17.44
CA LEU A 209 14.10 5.73 18.10
C LEU A 209 13.26 7.01 17.99
N ILE A 210 12.84 7.54 19.15
CA ILE A 210 12.05 8.77 19.25
C ILE A 210 12.99 9.97 19.39
N ALA A 211 13.88 9.94 20.39
CA ALA A 211 14.79 11.03 20.73
C ALA A 211 16.14 10.51 21.24
N LYS A 212 17.17 11.36 21.15
CA LYS A 212 18.47 11.14 21.80
C LYS A 212 18.70 12.25 22.83
N LEU A 213 19.13 11.87 24.02
CA LEU A 213 19.34 12.74 25.16
C LEU A 213 20.83 12.80 25.56
N ARG A 214 21.14 13.77 26.41
CA ARG A 214 22.38 13.87 27.17
C ARG A 214 22.08 14.03 28.67
N PRO A 215 23.05 13.73 29.55
CA PRO A 215 22.82 13.79 30.99
C PRO A 215 22.28 15.16 31.44
N GLY A 216 21.22 15.12 32.24
CA GLY A 216 20.50 16.32 32.70
C GLY A 216 19.26 16.66 31.87
N GLN A 217 19.11 16.08 30.68
CA GLN A 217 17.90 16.21 29.87
C GLN A 217 16.86 15.16 30.26
N GLU A 218 15.60 15.54 30.13
CA GLU A 218 14.42 14.73 30.40
C GLU A 218 13.28 15.03 29.42
N ILE A 219 12.45 14.02 29.20
CA ILE A 219 11.18 14.08 28.48
C ILE A 219 10.12 13.47 29.41
N ASP A 220 9.08 14.24 29.73
CA ASP A 220 7.89 13.80 30.45
C ASP A 220 6.64 14.29 29.70
N LEU A 221 5.88 13.34 29.15
CA LEU A 221 4.68 13.61 28.38
C LEU A 221 3.67 12.47 28.49
N ARG A 222 2.41 12.79 28.20
CA ARG A 222 1.31 11.84 27.98
C ARG A 222 0.76 11.99 26.57
N VAL A 223 0.30 10.90 26.00
CA VAL A 223 -0.29 10.87 24.66
C VAL A 223 -1.63 10.18 24.68
N HIS A 224 -2.57 10.71 23.91
CA HIS A 224 -3.88 10.09 23.68
C HIS A 224 -3.91 9.56 22.25
N CYS A 225 -4.18 8.26 22.12
CA CYS A 225 -4.43 7.59 20.87
C CYS A 225 -5.94 7.53 20.62
N VAL A 226 -6.36 7.81 19.40
CA VAL A 226 -7.76 7.77 18.97
C VAL A 226 -7.89 6.95 17.69
N LYS A 227 -9.12 6.53 17.40
CA LYS A 227 -9.46 5.87 16.14
C LYS A 227 -9.59 6.90 15.01
N GLY A 228 -8.97 6.63 13.87
CA GLY A 228 -9.04 7.52 12.70
C GLY A 228 -8.86 6.80 11.37
N PHE A 229 -9.11 7.51 10.27
CA PHE A 229 -8.97 6.98 8.91
C PHE A 229 -7.69 7.46 8.22
N GLY A 230 -7.11 6.63 7.36
CA GLY A 230 -5.93 6.99 6.55
C GLY A 230 -6.19 8.16 5.58
N LYS A 231 -7.44 8.40 5.19
CA LYS A 231 -7.85 9.55 4.37
C LYS A 231 -7.69 10.89 5.10
N ASP A 232 -7.80 10.87 6.44
CA ASP A 232 -7.71 12.07 7.27
C ASP A 232 -6.23 12.41 7.55
N HIS A 233 -5.44 11.39 7.90
CA HIS A 233 -4.00 11.51 8.02
C HIS A 233 -3.29 10.17 7.76
N ALA A 234 -2.15 10.21 7.06
CA ALA A 234 -1.41 9.00 6.66
C ALA A 234 -0.97 8.11 7.84
N LYS A 235 -0.84 8.68 9.05
CA LYS A 235 -0.52 7.94 10.29
C LYS A 235 -1.54 6.86 10.65
N PHE A 236 -2.77 6.99 10.16
CA PHE A 236 -3.83 6.01 10.37
C PHE A 236 -3.86 4.92 9.30
N SER A 237 -2.96 4.95 8.30
CA SER A 237 -2.93 3.90 7.29
C SER A 237 -2.43 2.58 7.92
N PRO A 238 -3.21 1.48 7.88
CA PRO A 238 -2.80 0.21 8.48
C PRO A 238 -1.71 -0.50 7.69
N VAL A 239 -1.51 -0.11 6.43
CA VAL A 239 -0.59 -0.77 5.50
C VAL A 239 0.67 0.07 5.29
N ALA A 240 1.83 -0.57 5.28
CA ALA A 240 3.06 0.04 4.79
C ALA A 240 2.89 0.34 3.29
N THR A 241 2.46 -0.66 2.53
CA THR A 241 1.97 -0.48 1.17
C THR A 241 0.94 -1.55 0.81
N ALA A 242 -0.07 -1.14 0.06
CA ALA A 242 -1.00 -2.04 -0.60
C ALA A 242 -1.01 -1.72 -2.09
N SER A 243 -0.63 -2.70 -2.89
CA SER A 243 -0.56 -2.55 -4.34
C SER A 243 -0.96 -3.81 -5.05
N TYR A 244 -1.21 -3.69 -6.35
CA TYR A 244 -1.38 -4.82 -7.22
C TYR A 244 -0.65 -4.59 -8.52
N ARG A 245 -0.34 -5.68 -9.21
CA ARG A 245 0.07 -5.67 -10.62
C ARG A 245 -0.67 -6.76 -11.36
N LEU A 246 -0.86 -6.57 -12.65
CA LEU A 246 -1.41 -7.63 -13.50
C LEU A 246 -0.37 -8.71 -13.73
N LEU A 247 -0.80 -9.97 -13.84
CA LEU A 247 0.08 -11.08 -14.18
C LEU A 247 0.70 -10.83 -15.58
N PRO A 248 2.04 -10.80 -15.71
CA PRO A 248 2.69 -10.69 -17.00
C PRO A 248 2.36 -11.90 -17.88
N GLU A 249 2.13 -11.64 -19.16
CA GLU A 249 1.98 -12.67 -20.18
C GLU A 249 3.10 -12.49 -21.21
N ILE A 250 3.93 -13.52 -21.35
CA ILE A 250 5.07 -13.52 -22.28
C ILE A 250 4.80 -14.61 -23.30
N THR A 251 4.65 -14.24 -24.56
CA THR A 251 4.43 -15.19 -25.66
C THR A 251 5.65 -15.18 -26.59
N LEU A 252 6.24 -16.36 -26.81
CA LEU A 252 7.29 -16.53 -27.83
C LEU A 252 6.62 -16.83 -29.17
N LEU A 253 6.76 -15.94 -30.14
CA LEU A 253 6.07 -16.04 -31.44
C LEU A 253 6.67 -17.13 -32.34
N LYS A 254 7.95 -17.45 -32.13
CA LYS A 254 8.69 -18.48 -32.86
C LYS A 254 9.62 -19.24 -31.89
N PRO A 255 10.01 -20.48 -32.21
CA PRO A 255 11.01 -21.21 -31.42
C PRO A 255 12.36 -20.48 -31.41
N ILE A 256 12.81 -20.03 -30.24
CA ILE A 256 14.11 -19.36 -30.06
C ILE A 256 15.13 -20.38 -29.57
N LYS A 257 16.21 -20.57 -30.34
CA LYS A 257 17.22 -21.62 -30.10
C LYS A 257 18.65 -21.09 -29.95
N GLY A 258 19.55 -21.94 -29.45
CA GLY A 258 21.00 -21.70 -29.43
C GLY A 258 21.43 -20.52 -28.57
N GLU A 259 22.34 -19.68 -29.08
CA GLU A 259 22.82 -18.49 -28.36
C GLU A 259 21.73 -17.41 -28.19
N LEU A 260 20.78 -17.31 -29.13
CA LEU A 260 19.62 -16.41 -28.99
C LEU A 260 18.76 -16.78 -27.77
N ALA A 261 18.60 -18.07 -27.47
CA ALA A 261 17.88 -18.52 -26.28
C ALA A 261 18.58 -18.10 -24.98
N LYS A 262 19.91 -18.14 -24.94
CA LYS A 262 20.69 -17.66 -23.79
C LYS A 262 20.62 -16.13 -23.65
N LYS A 263 20.68 -15.41 -24.78
CA LYS A 263 20.52 -13.94 -24.81
C LYS A 263 19.14 -13.54 -24.31
N LEU A 264 18.09 -14.20 -24.80
CA LEU A 264 16.71 -14.01 -24.35
C LEU A 264 16.60 -14.19 -22.83
N LYS A 265 17.15 -15.28 -22.28
CA LYS A 265 17.12 -15.54 -20.83
C LYS A 265 17.73 -14.39 -20.01
N LYS A 266 18.80 -13.74 -20.50
CA LYS A 266 19.45 -12.60 -19.83
C LYS A 266 18.61 -11.31 -19.87
N CYS A 267 17.64 -11.22 -20.78
CA CYS A 267 16.76 -10.05 -20.90
C CYS A 267 15.63 -10.03 -19.86
N PHE A 268 15.39 -11.15 -19.17
CA PHE A 268 14.31 -11.29 -18.20
C PHE A 268 14.85 -11.56 -16.79
N SER A 269 13.97 -11.39 -15.80
CA SER A 269 14.30 -11.70 -14.42
C SER A 269 14.68 -13.18 -14.24
N PRO A 270 15.57 -13.52 -13.28
CA PRO A 270 15.95 -14.91 -13.02
C PRO A 270 14.74 -15.81 -12.78
N GLY A 271 14.67 -16.93 -13.51
CA GLY A 271 13.58 -17.91 -13.39
C GLY A 271 12.33 -17.63 -14.24
N VAL A 272 12.31 -16.54 -15.02
CA VAL A 272 11.21 -16.27 -15.97
C VAL A 272 11.33 -17.14 -17.21
N ILE A 273 12.52 -17.15 -17.82
CA ILE A 273 12.84 -17.94 -19.01
C ILE A 273 13.78 -19.08 -18.61
N GLU A 274 13.42 -20.29 -19.01
CA GLU A 274 14.27 -21.47 -18.93
C GLU A 274 14.74 -21.86 -20.32
N VAL A 275 15.93 -22.45 -20.39
CA VAL A 275 16.54 -22.91 -21.63
C VAL A 275 16.82 -24.39 -21.46
N ASP A 276 16.01 -25.20 -22.13
CA ASP A 276 16.11 -26.66 -22.08
C ASP A 276 16.94 -27.18 -23.24
N GLY A 277 17.59 -28.33 -23.07
CA GLY A 277 18.38 -29.02 -24.11
C GLY A 277 19.90 -28.95 -23.94
N LYS A 278 20.61 -29.76 -24.74
CA LYS A 278 22.09 -29.87 -24.76
C LYS A 278 22.66 -29.36 -26.09
N GLY A 279 23.85 -28.76 -26.04
CA GLY A 279 24.57 -28.32 -27.24
C GLY A 279 23.84 -27.24 -28.06
N SER A 280 23.74 -27.45 -29.37
CA SER A 280 23.06 -26.57 -30.33
C SER A 280 21.52 -26.63 -30.27
N ASN A 281 20.95 -27.64 -29.59
CA ASN A 281 19.51 -27.85 -29.48
C ASN A 281 18.86 -27.13 -28.28
N LYS A 282 19.54 -26.14 -27.70
CA LYS A 282 19.01 -25.32 -26.60
C LYS A 282 17.79 -24.53 -27.07
N THR A 283 16.65 -24.69 -26.42
CA THR A 283 15.40 -23.99 -26.74
C THR A 283 14.87 -23.23 -25.53
N ALA A 284 14.50 -21.96 -25.71
CA ALA A 284 13.90 -21.17 -24.64
C ALA A 284 12.40 -21.46 -24.50
N ARG A 285 11.93 -21.52 -23.26
CA ARG A 285 10.50 -21.49 -22.92
C ARG A 285 10.25 -20.55 -21.75
N VAL A 286 9.02 -20.04 -21.66
CA VAL A 286 8.55 -19.29 -20.50
C VAL A 286 8.24 -20.28 -19.39
N ALA A 287 8.96 -20.19 -18.28
CA ALA A 287 8.79 -21.07 -17.13
C ALA A 287 7.85 -20.45 -16.10
N ASN A 288 8.08 -19.19 -15.73
CA ASN A 288 7.25 -18.50 -14.75
C ASN A 288 7.19 -16.99 -15.03
N ALA A 289 6.15 -16.56 -15.75
CA ALA A 289 5.95 -15.15 -16.09
C ALA A 289 5.68 -14.26 -14.86
N ARG A 290 5.19 -14.83 -13.75
CA ARG A 290 4.95 -14.10 -12.49
C ARG A 290 6.22 -13.41 -12.00
N LYS A 291 7.38 -14.06 -12.13
CA LYS A 291 8.67 -13.53 -11.65
C LYS A 291 9.18 -12.33 -12.44
N ASP A 292 8.57 -12.02 -13.57
CA ASP A 292 9.02 -10.91 -14.38
C ASP A 292 8.60 -9.56 -13.80
N THR A 293 9.53 -8.61 -13.82
CA THR A 293 9.32 -7.21 -13.44
C THR A 293 8.90 -6.33 -14.62
N CYS A 294 8.79 -6.92 -15.82
CA CYS A 294 8.48 -6.25 -17.08
C CYS A 294 9.46 -5.11 -17.41
N SER A 295 10.77 -5.37 -17.29
CA SER A 295 11.84 -4.41 -17.63
C SER A 295 11.84 -3.97 -19.10
N ARG A 296 11.26 -4.79 -19.98
CA ARG A 296 11.22 -4.60 -21.46
C ARG A 296 12.59 -4.62 -22.13
N GLU A 297 13.63 -5.14 -21.48
CA GLU A 297 14.99 -5.19 -22.03
C GLU A 297 15.04 -5.93 -23.38
N VAL A 298 14.21 -6.96 -23.56
CA VAL A 298 14.10 -7.73 -24.81
C VAL A 298 13.79 -6.86 -26.04
N LEU A 299 13.08 -5.74 -25.86
CA LEU A 299 12.70 -4.84 -26.96
C LEU A 299 13.87 -3.98 -27.46
N ARG A 300 14.97 -3.90 -26.70
CA ARG A 300 16.19 -3.19 -27.11
C ARG A 300 17.06 -3.99 -28.08
N HIS A 301 16.75 -5.28 -28.26
CA HIS A 301 17.50 -6.19 -29.10
C HIS A 301 16.77 -6.43 -30.41
N ASP A 302 17.32 -5.94 -31.52
CA ASP A 302 16.71 -6.06 -32.86
C ASP A 302 16.49 -7.51 -33.31
N ASP A 303 17.33 -8.43 -32.84
CA ASP A 303 17.25 -9.87 -33.12
C ASP A 303 16.19 -10.60 -32.26
N LEU A 304 15.65 -9.97 -31.22
CA LEU A 304 14.69 -10.57 -30.29
C LEU A 304 13.33 -9.86 -30.25
N LYS A 305 13.27 -8.56 -30.52
CA LYS A 305 12.07 -7.73 -30.36
C LYS A 305 10.85 -8.26 -31.12
N ASP A 306 11.05 -8.79 -32.33
CA ASP A 306 9.99 -9.29 -33.20
C ASP A 306 9.66 -10.79 -32.94
N LEU A 307 10.35 -11.42 -31.99
CA LEU A 307 10.14 -12.82 -31.61
C LEU A 307 9.34 -12.97 -30.31
N VAL A 308 9.11 -11.88 -29.59
CA VAL A 308 8.47 -11.89 -28.27
C VAL A 308 7.34 -10.88 -28.23
N LYS A 309 6.18 -11.33 -27.77
CA LYS A 309 5.06 -10.46 -27.41
C LYS A 309 4.97 -10.36 -25.90
N LEU A 310 5.01 -9.13 -25.39
CA LEU A 310 4.80 -8.82 -23.98
C LEU A 310 3.38 -8.28 -23.79
N SER A 311 2.57 -8.95 -22.98
CA SER A 311 1.22 -8.55 -22.60
C SER A 311 1.01 -8.74 -21.10
N ARG A 312 -0.22 -8.50 -20.64
CA ARG A 312 -0.66 -8.70 -19.26
C ARG A 312 -2.06 -9.28 -19.29
N ILE A 313 -2.33 -10.22 -18.38
CA ILE A 313 -3.67 -10.80 -18.23
C ILE A 313 -4.52 -9.81 -17.43
N ARG A 314 -5.56 -9.26 -18.06
CA ARG A 314 -6.34 -8.12 -17.52
C ARG A 314 -7.13 -8.44 -16.26
N ASN A 315 -7.68 -9.64 -16.20
CA ASN A 315 -8.52 -10.14 -15.10
C ASN A 315 -7.73 -10.96 -14.09
N HIS A 316 -6.40 -10.87 -14.06
CA HIS A 316 -5.55 -11.58 -13.10
C HIS A 316 -4.64 -10.58 -12.39
N PHE A 317 -5.03 -10.25 -11.16
CA PHE A 317 -4.33 -9.32 -10.29
C PHE A 317 -3.47 -10.08 -9.29
N ILE A 318 -2.23 -9.68 -9.15
CA ILE A 318 -1.32 -10.10 -8.09
C ILE A 318 -1.32 -8.99 -7.05
N PHE A 319 -1.98 -9.22 -5.92
CA PHE A 319 -2.00 -8.29 -4.79
C PHE A 319 -0.83 -8.54 -3.85
N SER A 320 -0.31 -7.44 -3.30
CA SER A 320 0.69 -7.44 -2.24
C SER A 320 0.23 -6.45 -1.17
N VAL A 321 -0.01 -6.94 0.03
CA VAL A 321 -0.47 -6.16 1.18
C VAL A 321 0.54 -6.34 2.30
N GLU A 322 1.22 -5.26 2.66
CA GLU A 322 2.15 -5.20 3.78
C GLU A 322 1.50 -4.41 4.91
N SER A 323 1.21 -5.07 6.03
CA SER A 323 0.72 -4.47 7.27
C SER A 323 1.84 -3.73 7.99
N THR A 324 1.47 -2.66 8.70
CA THR A 324 2.33 -1.99 9.69
C THR A 324 2.44 -2.75 11.02
N GLY A 325 1.78 -3.91 11.12
CA GLY A 325 1.78 -4.79 12.29
C GLY A 325 0.66 -4.49 13.31
N ILE A 326 -0.20 -3.49 13.06
CA ILE A 326 -1.39 -3.20 13.89
C ILE A 326 -2.36 -4.39 13.85
N LEU A 327 -2.78 -4.79 12.65
CA LEU A 327 -3.61 -5.97 12.39
C LEU A 327 -2.93 -6.89 11.36
N PRO A 328 -3.13 -8.22 11.45
CA PRO A 328 -2.74 -9.15 10.39
C PRO A 328 -3.32 -8.77 9.01
N PRO A 329 -2.58 -8.97 7.91
CA PRO A 329 -2.98 -8.49 6.58
C PRO A 329 -4.19 -9.20 5.98
N ASP A 330 -4.47 -10.44 6.37
CA ASP A 330 -5.70 -11.17 6.02
C ASP A 330 -6.95 -10.49 6.58
N ILE A 331 -6.90 -10.08 7.85
CA ILE A 331 -7.96 -9.30 8.49
C ILE A 331 -8.13 -7.94 7.79
N LEU A 332 -7.02 -7.28 7.40
CA LEU A 332 -7.11 -5.99 6.68
C LEU A 332 -7.88 -6.12 5.36
N VAL A 333 -7.64 -7.18 4.59
CA VAL A 333 -8.37 -7.43 3.33
C VAL A 333 -9.84 -7.72 3.61
N GLU A 334 -10.16 -8.49 4.65
CA GLU A 334 -11.55 -8.75 5.06
C GLU A 334 -12.29 -7.46 5.45
N GLU A 335 -11.66 -6.61 6.26
CA GLU A 335 -12.22 -5.32 6.67
C GLU A 335 -12.39 -4.38 5.47
N ALA A 336 -11.46 -4.37 4.51
CA ALA A 336 -11.60 -3.58 3.30
C ALA A 336 -12.83 -3.99 2.46
N ILE A 337 -13.13 -5.29 2.39
CA ILE A 337 -14.34 -5.80 1.71
C ILE A 337 -15.60 -5.36 2.47
N LYS A 338 -15.60 -5.47 3.80
CA LYS A 338 -16.73 -5.03 4.65
C LYS A 338 -17.01 -3.53 4.50
N VAL A 339 -15.98 -2.70 4.41
CA VAL A 339 -16.13 -1.25 4.20
C VAL A 339 -16.83 -0.97 2.87
N LEU A 340 -16.43 -1.62 1.78
CA LEU A 340 -17.10 -1.45 0.48
C LEU A 340 -18.57 -1.90 0.54
N MET A 341 -18.83 -3.05 1.18
CA MET A 341 -20.18 -3.59 1.36
C MET A 341 -21.06 -2.63 2.19
N SER A 342 -20.51 -2.06 3.26
CA SER A 342 -21.21 -1.11 4.11
C SER A 342 -21.59 0.15 3.35
N LYS A 343 -20.70 0.67 2.50
CA LYS A 343 -20.99 1.85 1.68
C LYS A 343 -22.18 1.61 0.75
N CYS A 344 -22.21 0.48 0.06
CA CYS A 344 -23.35 0.11 -0.79
C CYS A 344 -24.64 -0.01 0.03
N ARG A 345 -24.58 -0.62 1.22
CA ARG A 345 -25.74 -0.76 2.11
C ARG A 345 -26.28 0.59 2.60
N THR A 346 -25.41 1.54 2.92
CA THR A 346 -25.81 2.89 3.33
C THR A 346 -26.68 3.56 2.26
N PHE A 347 -26.22 3.60 1.01
CA PHE A 347 -26.99 4.22 -0.07
C PHE A 347 -28.31 3.49 -0.37
N MET A 348 -28.33 2.15 -0.28
CA MET A 348 -29.57 1.38 -0.46
C MET A 348 -30.61 1.71 0.63
N ASN A 349 -30.16 1.91 1.87
CA ASN A 349 -31.04 2.29 2.97
C ASN A 349 -31.58 3.72 2.80
N GLU A 350 -30.74 4.67 2.39
CA GLU A 350 -31.15 6.05 2.11
C GLU A 350 -32.19 6.11 0.98
N LEU A 351 -32.00 5.34 -0.10
CA LEU A 351 -32.97 5.24 -1.18
C LEU A 351 -34.31 4.67 -0.70
N SER A 352 -34.27 3.65 0.16
CA SER A 352 -35.47 3.02 0.72
C SER A 352 -36.21 3.92 1.72
N GLN A 353 -35.52 4.87 2.36
CA GLN A 353 -36.16 5.87 3.23
C GLN A 353 -36.75 7.04 2.44
N ALA A 354 -36.21 7.32 1.24
CA ALA A 354 -36.68 8.39 0.38
C ALA A 354 -37.90 8.01 -0.48
N THR A 355 -38.21 6.72 -0.59
CA THR A 355 -39.36 6.17 -1.34
C THR A 355 -40.48 5.81 -0.37
#